data_AF-A0A442I459-F1
#
_entry.id   AF-A0A442I459-F1
#
_cell.length_a   1.000
_cell.length_b   1.000
_cell.length_c   1.000
_cell.angle_alpha   90.00
_cell.angle_beta   90.00
_cell.angle_gamma   90.00
#
_symmetry.space_group_name_H-M   'P 1'
#
loop_
_entity.id
_entity.type
_entity.pdbx_description
1 polymer ?
#
loop_
_entity_poly.entity_id
_entity_poly.type
_entity_poly.pdbx_seq_one_letter_code
_entity_poly.pdbx_strand_id
1 'polypeptide(L)' 'MSELSVALLCAIDNADILECVHGGSFSEMGVLQAELRLENGVAFPFETPVHGVMFDDEKRERFAVDPAELRTRNMQSAK' A
#
# COMPACT_ATOMS: atom_id res chain seq x y z
N MET A 1 2.43 1.38 -4.41
CA MET A 1 1.31 1.12 -3.47
C MET A 1 0.36 2.30 -3.54
N SER A 2 -0.91 2.01 -3.76
CA SER A 2 -1.94 3.01 -4.10
C SER A 2 -2.11 4.09 -3.02
N GLU A 3 -1.87 3.75 -1.76
CA GLU A 3 -2.02 4.65 -0.60
C GLU A 3 -1.03 5.83 -0.59
N LEU A 4 0.20 5.63 -1.05
CA LEU A 4 1.17 6.73 -1.19
C LEU A 4 0.99 7.43 -2.53
N SER A 5 0.66 6.67 -3.57
CA SER A 5 0.54 7.18 -4.94
C SER A 5 -0.67 8.09 -5.15
N VAL A 6 -1.76 7.94 -4.38
CA VAL A 6 -2.95 8.80 -4.49
C VAL A 6 -2.64 10.27 -4.16
N ALA A 7 -1.82 10.52 -3.13
CA ALA A 7 -1.45 11.89 -2.75
C ALA A 7 -0.60 12.55 -3.85
N LEU A 8 0.27 11.78 -4.48
CA LEU A 8 1.06 12.22 -5.64
C LEU A 8 0.17 12.52 -6.85
N LEU A 9 -0.81 11.65 -7.13
CA LEU A 9 -1.77 11.82 -8.23
C LEU A 9 -2.55 13.13 -8.09
N CYS A 10 -3.02 13.45 -6.89
CA CYS A 10 -3.76 14.69 -6.63
C CYS A 10 -2.90 15.96 -6.73
N ALA A 11 -1.57 15.85 -6.69
CA ALA A 11 -0.65 16.98 -6.70
C ALA A 11 -0.07 17.30 -8.10
N ILE A 12 -0.32 16.46 -9.10
CA ILE A 12 0.26 16.56 -10.44
C ILE A 12 -0.86 16.69 -11.46
N ASP A 13 -0.89 17.84 -12.15
CA ASP A 13 -1.96 18.20 -13.09
C ASP A 13 -2.13 17.24 -14.29
N ASN A 14 -1.10 16.47 -14.63
CA ASN A 14 -1.12 15.51 -15.74
C ASN A 14 -1.08 14.04 -15.30
N ALA A 15 -1.49 13.76 -14.05
CA ALA A 15 -1.57 12.41 -13.54
C ALA A 15 -3.02 11.89 -13.63
N ASP A 16 -3.24 10.85 -14.44
CA ASP A 16 -4.60 10.41 -14.83
C ASP A 16 -5.05 9.09 -14.22
N ILE A 17 -4.13 8.18 -13.89
CA ILE A 17 -4.46 6.80 -13.50
C ILE A 17 -3.65 6.40 -12.27
N LEU A 18 -4.35 5.79 -11.30
CA LEU A 18 -3.75 5.12 -10.16
C LEU A 18 -3.91 3.60 -10.33
N GLU A 19 -2.80 2.89 -10.38
CA GLU A 19 -2.84 1.42 -10.30
C GLU A 19 -3.27 0.99 -8.89
N CYS A 20 -4.37 0.25 -8.81
CA CYS A 20 -4.89 -0.35 -7.59
C CYS A 20 -5.16 -1.83 -7.84
N VAL A 21 -4.19 -2.68 -7.50
CA VAL A 21 -4.27 -4.12 -7.70
C VAL A 21 -5.00 -4.75 -6.51
N HIS A 22 -6.07 -5.50 -6.78
CA HIS A 22 -6.81 -6.22 -5.76
C HIS A 22 -5.92 -7.22 -5.01
N GLY A 23 -5.98 -7.18 -3.67
CA GLY A 23 -5.11 -7.96 -2.78
C GLY A 23 -3.67 -7.45 -2.71
N GLY A 24 -3.35 -6.35 -3.40
CA GLY A 24 -2.02 -5.76 -3.46
C GLY A 24 -1.86 -4.49 -2.63
N SER A 25 -2.93 -3.97 -2.02
CA SER A 25 -2.90 -2.74 -1.22
C SER A 25 -2.72 -3.03 0.27
N PHE A 26 -2.13 -2.09 1.02
CA PHE A 26 -1.99 -2.21 2.48
C PHE A 26 -3.34 -2.14 3.18
N SER A 27 -4.28 -1.41 2.58
CA SER A 27 -5.68 -1.31 3.03
C SER A 27 -6.34 -2.70 3.00
N GLU A 28 -6.23 -3.43 1.89
CA GLU A 28 -6.79 -4.80 1.78
C GLU A 28 -6.07 -5.83 2.65
N MET A 29 -4.77 -5.62 2.92
CA MET A 29 -4.03 -6.44 3.89
C MET A 29 -4.47 -6.19 5.34
N GLY A 30 -5.24 -5.13 5.60
CA GLY A 30 -5.72 -4.77 6.93
C GLY A 30 -4.61 -4.30 7.87
N VAL A 31 -3.48 -3.82 7.36
CA VAL A 31 -2.30 -3.44 8.18
C VAL A 31 -2.25 -1.94 8.50
N LEU A 32 -3.23 -1.16 8.06
CA LEU A 32 -3.31 0.27 8.29
C LEU A 32 -4.26 0.61 9.45
N GLN A 33 -4.05 1.78 10.06
CA GLN A 33 -4.96 2.35 11.05
C GLN A 33 -6.25 2.88 10.40
N ALA A 34 -6.15 3.35 9.16
CA ALA A 34 -7.27 3.76 8.31
C ALA A 34 -7.05 3.24 6.89
N GLU A 35 -8.12 2.76 6.26
CA GLU A 35 -8.09 2.25 4.89
C GLU A 35 -8.17 3.39 3.87
N LEU A 36 -7.55 3.20 2.72
CA LEU A 36 -7.72 4.10 1.58
C LEU A 36 -9.16 4.07 1.10
N ARG A 37 -9.79 5.25 1.07
CA ARG A 37 -11.15 5.39 0.56
C ARG A 37 -11.13 5.27 -0.96
N LEU A 38 -11.81 4.24 -1.47
CA LEU A 38 -12.02 3.98 -2.90
C LEU A 38 -13.52 3.89 -3.18
N GLU A 39 -14.07 4.83 -3.93
CA GLU A 39 -15.50 4.89 -4.26
C GLU A 39 -15.68 4.98 -5.78
N ASN A 40 -16.40 4.01 -6.37
CA ASN A 40 -16.70 4.00 -7.81
C ASN A 40 -15.46 4.19 -8.72
N GLY A 41 -14.32 3.62 -8.33
CA GLY A 41 -13.06 3.74 -9.08
C GLY A 41 -12.27 5.03 -8.81
N VAL A 42 -12.72 5.87 -7.87
CA VAL A 42 -12.02 7.10 -7.45
C VAL A 42 -11.39 6.88 -6.08
N ALA A 43 -10.07 7.04 -6.00
CA ALA A 43 -9.34 6.99 -4.74
C ALA A 43 -9.21 8.40 -4.14
N PHE A 44 -9.35 8.51 -2.82
CA PHE A 44 -9.21 9.78 -2.10
C PHE A 44 -7.97 9.75 -1.19
N PRO A 45 -7.14 10.82 -1.18
CA PRO A 45 -6.00 10.89 -0.27
C PRO A 45 -6.48 10.99 1.18
N PHE A 46 -5.62 10.56 2.11
CA PHE A 46 -5.87 10.71 3.54
C PHE A 46 -5.85 12.19 3.94
N GLU A 47 -6.70 12.57 4.89
CA GLU A 47 -6.82 13.96 5.39
C GLU A 47 -5.81 14.29 6.51
N THR A 48 -5.17 13.27 7.07
CA THR A 48 -4.09 13.44 8.06
C THR A 48 -2.83 14.03 7.42
N PRO A 49 -2.02 14.79 8.19
CA PRO A 49 -0.82 15.45 7.67
C PRO A 49 0.15 14.53 6.90
N VAL A 50 0.97 15.14 6.03
CA VAL A 50 1.93 14.46 5.16
C VAL A 50 1.20 13.56 4.15
N HIS A 51 1.43 12.25 4.16
CA HIS A 51 0.76 11.29 3.28
C HIS A 51 -0.37 10.52 3.99
N GLY A 52 -0.51 10.69 5.31
CA GLY A 52 -1.56 10.07 6.13
C GLY A 52 -1.53 8.54 6.28
N VAL A 53 -0.74 7.81 5.49
CA VAL A 53 -0.53 6.36 5.69
C VAL A 53 0.10 6.07 7.06
N MET A 54 -0.67 5.39 7.92
CA MET A 54 -0.24 4.98 9.26
C MET A 54 -0.45 3.48 9.44
N PHE A 55 0.61 2.76 9.81
CA PHE A 55 0.53 1.31 10.07
C PHE A 55 -0.04 1.03 11.46
N ASP A 56 -0.81 -0.05 11.53
CA ASP A 56 -1.16 -0.73 12.76
C ASP A 56 -0.04 -1.74 13.06
N ASP A 57 0.79 -1.44 14.06
CA ASP A 57 2.00 -2.23 14.34
C ASP A 57 1.66 -3.68 14.71
N GLU A 58 0.58 -3.92 15.47
CA GLU A 58 0.17 -5.27 15.87
C GLU A 58 -0.29 -6.11 14.67
N LYS A 59 -1.02 -5.50 13.73
CA LYS A 59 -1.46 -6.18 12.50
C LYS A 59 -0.30 -6.38 11.53
N ARG A 60 0.59 -5.39 11.40
CA ARG A 60 1.77 -5.46 10.52
C ARG A 60 2.74 -6.56 10.94
N GLU A 61 2.93 -6.78 12.24
CA GLU A 61 3.91 -7.76 12.76
C GLU A 61 3.69 -9.18 12.20
N ARG A 62 2.44 -9.55 11.93
CA ARG A 62 2.09 -10.87 11.36
C ARG A 62 2.61 -11.09 9.95
N PHE A 63 2.97 -10.01 9.25
CA PHE A 63 3.54 -10.02 7.90
C PHE A 63 5.05 -9.78 7.91
N ALA A 64 5.69 -9.73 9.09
CA ALA A 64 7.13 -9.62 9.19
C ALA A 64 7.83 -10.80 8.50
N VAL A 65 8.89 -10.50 7.77
CA VAL A 65 9.65 -11.45 6.96
C VAL A 65 11.13 -11.30 7.25
N ASP A 66 11.84 -12.42 7.40
CA ASP A 66 13.30 -12.41 7.51
C ASP A 66 13.91 -12.20 6.11
N PRO A 67 14.71 -11.13 5.90
CA PRO A 67 15.39 -10.89 4.63
C PRO A 67 16.26 -12.06 4.16
N ALA A 68 16.89 -12.80 5.07
CA ALA A 68 17.73 -13.95 4.73
C ALA A 68 16.88 -15.13 4.21
N GLU A 69 15.73 -15.36 4.83
CA GLU A 69 14.76 -16.37 4.40
C GLU A 69 14.17 -16.01 3.03
N LEU A 70 13.76 -14.75 2.84
CA LEU A 70 13.27 -14.26 1.55
C LEU A 70 14.28 -14.44 0.42
N ARG A 71 15.55 -14.12 0.69
CA ARG A 71 16.63 -14.28 -0.29
C ARG A 71 16.79 -15.75 -0.70
N THR A 72 16.70 -16.67 0.26
CA THR A 72 16.77 -18.11 0.01
C THR A 72 15.61 -18.58 -0.88
N ARG A 73 14.38 -18.19 -0.55
CA ARG A 73 13.17 -18.52 -1.33
C ARG A 73 13.25 -18.01 -2.77
N ASN A 74 13.74 -16.78 -2.98
CA ASN A 74 13.90 -16.20 -4.31
C ASN A 74 14.89 -16.99 -5.17
N MET A 75 16.04 -17.36 -4.61
CA MET A 75 17.05 -18.17 -5.30
C MET A 75 16.57 -19.59 -5.65
N GLN A 76 15.65 -20.16 -4.87
CA GLN A 76 15.06 -21.47 -5.12
C GLN A 76 13.95 -21.43 -6.18
N SER A 77 13.22 -20.32 -6.28
CA SER A 77 12.11 -20.13 -7.23
C SER A 77 12.58 -19.86 -8.68
N ALA A 78 13.87 -19.59 -8.87
CA ALA A 78 14.50 -19.37 -10.17
C ALA A 78 14.96 -20.65 -10.88
N LYS A 79 14.58 -21.83 -10.38
CA LYS A 79 14.80 -23.15 -11.00
C LYS A 79 13.52 -23.69 -11.61
#